data_AF-A0A3D3R9F7-F1
#
_entry.id   AF-A0A3D3R9F7-F1
#
_cell.length_a   1.000
_cell.length_b   1.000
_cell.length_c   1.000
_cell.angle_alpha   90.00
_cell.angle_beta   90.00
_cell.angle_gamma   90.00
#
_symmetry.space_group_name_H-M   'P 1'
#
loop_
_entity.id
_entity.type
_entity.pdbx_description
1 polymer ?
#
loop_
_entity_poly.entity_id
_entity_poly.type
_entity_poly.pdbx_seq_one_letter_code
_entity_poly.pdbx_strand_id
1 'polypeptide(L)'
;MHSSIAVLGLLVLLPLGCQQASDPGPFDTAFALQQAGQADQASALLAAEDIEKCLRESSLVTLKMSEAEFATRSNSERTQGQEEMLLVVPFVKRAAYQQIETMQAAEEAGRSAESKQVQEQIQRLINTLQDKNKVLLYQQLGSGIQKKLDQVTANN
;
A
#
# COMPACT_ATOMS: atom_id res chain seq x y z
N MET A 1 -40.99 -19.78 59.17
CA MET A 1 -39.56 -20.00 59.47
C MET A 1 -38.86 -20.33 58.17
N HIS A 2 -37.90 -19.49 57.77
CA HIS A 2 -36.80 -19.71 56.80
C HIS A 2 -37.19 -20.11 55.36
N SER A 3 -37.19 -19.17 54.41
CA SER A 3 -36.05 -18.72 53.55
C SER A 3 -36.01 -19.49 52.22
N SER A 4 -36.35 -18.80 51.12
CA SER A 4 -35.44 -18.41 50.00
C SER A 4 -34.98 -19.61 49.15
N ILE A 5 -35.14 -19.64 47.83
CA ILE A 5 -34.28 -18.92 46.87
C ILE A 5 -34.98 -18.90 45.49
N ALA A 6 -35.07 -17.71 44.90
CA ALA A 6 -35.42 -17.52 43.50
C ALA A 6 -34.21 -17.93 42.63
N VAL A 7 -34.38 -18.91 41.75
CA VAL A 7 -33.39 -19.26 40.73
C VAL A 7 -33.60 -18.35 39.53
N LEU A 8 -32.93 -17.19 39.58
CA LEU A 8 -32.66 -16.35 38.42
C LEU A 8 -31.72 -17.12 37.48
N GLY A 9 -32.28 -17.70 36.42
CA GLY A 9 -31.51 -18.20 35.29
C GLY A 9 -30.89 -17.03 34.53
N LEU A 10 -29.67 -16.66 34.89
CA LEU A 10 -28.85 -15.72 34.13
C LEU A 10 -28.51 -16.37 32.77
N LEU A 11 -29.13 -15.85 31.70
CA LEU A 11 -28.63 -16.00 30.35
C LEU A 11 -27.23 -15.38 30.29
N VAL A 12 -26.20 -16.22 30.30
CA VAL A 12 -24.84 -15.80 29.95
C VAL A 12 -24.83 -15.52 28.46
N LEU A 13 -25.06 -14.26 28.09
CA LEU A 13 -24.67 -13.71 26.81
C LEU A 13 -23.15 -13.77 26.75
N LEU A 14 -22.61 -14.82 26.14
CA LEU A 14 -21.23 -14.83 25.68
C LEU A 14 -21.05 -13.60 24.81
N PRO A 15 -20.09 -12.69 25.10
CA PRO A 15 -19.70 -11.73 24.10
C PRO A 15 -19.09 -12.57 22.98
N LEU A 16 -19.84 -12.72 21.88
CA LEU A 16 -19.26 -12.94 20.58
C LEU A 16 -18.23 -11.84 20.46
N GLY A 17 -16.97 -12.17 20.71
CA GLY A 17 -15.87 -11.28 20.44
C GLY A 17 -16.03 -10.96 18.97
N CYS A 18 -16.54 -9.77 18.68
CA CYS A 18 -16.29 -9.13 17.42
C CYS A 18 -14.77 -9.17 17.31
N GLN A 19 -14.24 -10.13 16.55
CA GLN A 19 -12.97 -9.94 15.90
C GLN A 19 -13.20 -8.64 15.15
N GLN A 20 -12.73 -7.52 15.71
CA GLN A 20 -12.59 -6.29 14.98
C GLN A 20 -11.71 -6.69 13.81
N ALA A 21 -12.34 -6.98 12.67
CA ALA A 21 -11.65 -6.97 11.40
C ALA A 21 -11.10 -5.55 11.34
N SER A 22 -9.82 -5.41 11.67
CA SER A 22 -9.11 -4.14 11.61
C SER A 22 -9.43 -3.56 10.24
N ASP A 23 -9.93 -2.32 10.21
CA ASP A 23 -10.30 -1.68 8.96
C ASP A 23 -9.14 -1.82 7.97
N PRO A 24 -9.41 -2.21 6.70
CA PRO A 24 -8.35 -2.42 5.73
C PRO A 24 -7.51 -1.16 5.61
N GLY A 25 -6.18 -1.32 5.60
CA GLY A 25 -5.27 -0.20 5.47
C GLY A 25 -5.49 0.56 4.15
N PRO A 26 -4.92 1.77 3.99
CA PRO A 26 -5.11 2.56 2.77
C PRO A 26 -4.68 1.82 1.51
N PHE A 27 -3.61 1.01 1.61
CA PHE A 27 -3.18 0.16 0.50
C PHE A 27 -4.21 -0.91 0.14
N ASP A 28 -4.71 -1.66 1.12
CA ASP A 28 -5.67 -2.75 0.87
C ASP A 28 -6.98 -2.19 0.31
N THR A 29 -7.39 -0.99 0.76
CA THR A 29 -8.53 -0.26 0.21
C THR A 29 -8.29 0.16 -1.25
N ALA A 30 -7.13 0.75 -1.56
CA ALA A 30 -6.76 1.10 -2.93
C ALA A 30 -6.70 -0.15 -3.83
N PHE A 31 -6.18 -1.26 -3.33
CA PHE A 31 -6.11 -2.51 -4.05
C PHE A 31 -7.50 -3.11 -4.34
N ALA A 32 -8.44 -3.01 -3.40
CA ALA A 32 -9.84 -3.41 -3.62
C ALA A 32 -10.52 -2.53 -4.70
N LEU A 33 -10.27 -1.22 -4.69
CA LEU A 33 -10.76 -0.31 -5.74
C LEU A 33 -10.17 -0.67 -7.12
N GLN A 34 -8.88 -0.98 -7.18
CA GLN A 34 -8.21 -1.42 -8.40
C GLN A 34 -8.84 -2.71 -8.95
N GLN A 35 -9.13 -3.69 -8.08
CA GLN A 35 -9.83 -4.92 -8.46
C GLN A 35 -11.26 -4.68 -8.96
N ALA A 36 -11.94 -3.69 -8.38
CA ALA A 36 -13.27 -3.25 -8.82
C ALA A 36 -13.25 -2.43 -10.13
N GLY A 37 -12.09 -2.23 -10.76
CA GLY A 37 -11.93 -1.44 -11.97
C GLY A 37 -11.92 0.07 -11.73
N GLN A 38 -11.88 0.53 -10.49
CA GLN A 38 -11.89 1.94 -10.09
C GLN A 38 -10.45 2.49 -9.97
N ALA A 39 -9.66 2.31 -11.04
CA ALA A 39 -8.22 2.56 -11.03
C ALA A 39 -7.83 4.00 -10.67
N ASP A 40 -8.61 4.99 -11.10
CA ASP A 40 -8.33 6.40 -10.79
C ASP A 40 -8.53 6.70 -9.30
N GLN A 41 -9.61 6.17 -8.71
CA GLN A 41 -9.88 6.30 -7.28
C GLN A 41 -8.83 5.57 -6.44
N ALA A 42 -8.41 4.36 -6.87
CA ALA A 42 -7.34 3.62 -6.23
C ALA A 42 -6.03 4.44 -6.17
N SER A 43 -5.63 5.02 -7.31
CA SER A 43 -4.41 5.81 -7.38
C SER A 43 -4.49 7.12 -6.58
N ALA A 44 -5.63 7.83 -6.65
CA ALA A 44 -5.80 9.09 -5.93
C ALA A 44 -5.82 8.87 -4.40
N LEU A 45 -6.47 7.79 -3.94
CA LEU A 45 -6.45 7.41 -2.53
C LEU A 45 -5.02 7.13 -2.07
N LEU A 46 -4.27 6.32 -2.83
CA LEU A 46 -2.90 5.99 -2.47
C LEU A 46 -1.95 7.20 -2.55
N ALA A 47 -2.14 8.10 -3.51
CA ALA A 47 -1.30 9.29 -3.69
C ALA A 47 -1.40 10.29 -2.52
N ALA A 48 -2.52 10.28 -1.80
CA ALA A 48 -2.72 11.12 -0.62
C ALA A 48 -1.95 10.62 0.62
N GLU A 49 -1.37 9.42 0.56
CA GLU A 49 -0.74 8.74 1.69
C GLU A 49 0.79 8.66 1.55
N ASP A 50 1.48 8.27 2.63
CA ASP A 50 2.87 7.80 2.51
C ASP A 50 2.87 6.40 1.86
N ILE A 51 3.08 6.35 0.53
CA ILE A 51 2.98 5.12 -0.26
C ILE A 51 3.95 4.04 0.26
N GLU A 52 5.17 4.41 0.67
CA GLU A 52 6.15 3.46 1.19
C GLU A 52 5.60 2.78 2.45
N LYS A 53 5.07 3.57 3.38
CA LYS A 53 4.44 3.06 4.60
C LYS A 53 3.28 2.13 4.27
N CYS A 54 2.43 2.53 3.33
CA CYS A 54 1.29 1.74 2.86
C CYS A 54 1.73 0.38 2.28
N LEU A 55 2.79 0.33 1.46
CA LEU A 55 3.34 -0.93 0.93
C LEU A 55 3.89 -1.83 2.04
N ARG A 56 4.59 -1.25 3.02
CA ARG A 56 5.17 -1.98 4.15
C ARG A 56 4.10 -2.61 5.04
N GLU A 57 3.00 -1.89 5.26
CA GLU A 57 1.89 -2.29 6.13
C GLU A 57 0.86 -3.19 5.41
N SER A 58 0.90 -3.26 4.08
CA SER A 58 0.01 -4.10 3.26
C SER A 58 0.04 -5.57 3.68
N SER A 59 -1.10 -6.24 3.50
CA SER A 59 -1.26 -7.68 3.65
C SER A 59 -0.64 -8.51 2.52
N LEU A 60 -0.29 -7.89 1.38
CA LEU A 60 0.16 -8.61 0.18
C LEU A 60 1.56 -9.19 0.37
N VAL A 61 1.68 -10.49 0.12
CA VAL A 61 2.92 -11.25 0.34
C VAL A 61 3.96 -10.91 -0.75
N THR A 62 3.51 -10.66 -2.00
CA THR A 62 4.43 -10.34 -3.10
C THR A 62 5.22 -9.06 -2.84
N LEU A 63 4.64 -8.09 -2.14
CA LEU A 63 5.31 -6.84 -1.76
C LEU A 63 6.48 -7.05 -0.78
N LYS A 64 6.57 -8.20 -0.12
CA LYS A 64 7.54 -8.48 0.95
C LYS A 64 8.54 -9.58 0.58
N MET A 65 8.50 -10.09 -0.65
CA MET A 65 9.35 -11.19 -1.08
C MET A 65 10.35 -10.77 -2.16
N SER A 66 11.48 -11.47 -2.16
CA SER A 66 12.51 -11.40 -3.19
C SER A 66 12.14 -12.23 -4.43
N GLU A 67 12.81 -11.94 -5.55
CA GLU A 67 12.68 -12.75 -6.77
C GLU A 67 13.06 -14.22 -6.54
N ALA A 68 14.09 -14.47 -5.71
CA ALA A 68 14.52 -15.82 -5.39
C ALA A 68 13.43 -16.59 -4.60
N GLU A 69 12.83 -15.96 -3.57
CA GLU A 69 11.73 -16.55 -2.82
C GLU A 69 10.51 -16.80 -3.71
N PHE A 70 10.18 -15.85 -4.59
CA PHE A 70 9.09 -16.00 -5.54
C PHE A 70 9.31 -17.18 -6.49
N ALA A 71 10.53 -17.37 -7.00
CA ALA A 71 10.87 -18.46 -7.91
C ALA A 71 10.75 -19.85 -7.26
N THR A 72 10.90 -19.95 -5.94
CA THR A 72 10.75 -21.22 -5.19
C THR A 72 9.30 -21.61 -4.90
N ARG A 73 8.33 -20.71 -5.15
CA ARG A 73 6.91 -20.97 -4.93
C ARG A 73 6.35 -21.98 -5.93
N SER A 74 5.27 -22.66 -5.53
CA SER A 74 4.55 -23.54 -6.44
C SER A 74 4.03 -22.79 -7.66
N ASN A 75 3.77 -23.49 -8.77
CA ASN A 75 3.26 -22.85 -9.99
C ASN A 75 1.97 -22.06 -9.72
N SER A 76 1.06 -22.61 -8.90
CA SER A 76 -0.20 -21.94 -8.54
C SER A 76 0.04 -20.63 -7.79
N GLU A 77 0.93 -20.64 -6.79
CA GLU A 77 1.28 -19.43 -6.02
C GLU A 77 1.96 -18.38 -6.91
N ARG A 78 2.81 -18.81 -7.86
CA ARG A 78 3.46 -17.89 -8.80
C ARG A 78 2.47 -17.25 -9.76
N THR A 79 1.51 -18.01 -10.28
CA THR A 79 0.43 -17.45 -11.13
C THR A 79 -0.40 -16.43 -10.35
N GLN A 80 -0.84 -16.76 -9.14
CA GLN A 80 -1.58 -15.82 -8.31
C GLN A 80 -0.77 -14.55 -8.00
N GLY A 81 0.51 -14.70 -7.65
CA GLY A 81 1.38 -13.56 -7.39
C GLY A 81 1.62 -12.69 -8.63
N GLN A 82 1.68 -13.28 -9.83
CA GLN A 82 1.76 -12.54 -11.09
C GLN A 82 0.49 -11.72 -11.34
N GLU A 83 -0.68 -12.31 -11.15
CA GLU A 83 -1.97 -11.61 -11.28
C GLU A 83 -2.10 -10.45 -10.28
N GLU A 84 -1.71 -10.68 -9.03
CA GLU A 84 -1.64 -9.65 -8.00
C GLU A 84 -0.71 -8.51 -8.41
N MET A 85 0.51 -8.82 -8.85
CA MET A 85 1.49 -7.83 -9.31
C MET A 85 1.00 -7.02 -10.51
N LEU A 86 0.31 -7.64 -11.46
CA LEU A 86 -0.28 -6.98 -12.63
C LEU A 86 -1.33 -5.93 -12.23
N LEU A 87 -2.03 -6.16 -11.11
CA LEU A 87 -2.95 -5.18 -10.55
C LEU A 87 -2.21 -4.10 -9.75
N VAL A 88 -1.20 -4.47 -8.95
CA VAL A 88 -0.49 -3.55 -8.05
C VAL A 88 0.34 -2.51 -8.78
N VAL A 89 1.17 -2.95 -9.73
CA VAL A 89 2.17 -2.09 -10.36
C VAL A 89 1.56 -0.85 -11.04
N PRO A 90 0.46 -0.94 -11.80
CA PRO A 90 -0.13 0.22 -12.46
C PRO A 90 -0.61 1.31 -11.50
N PHE A 91 -1.31 0.96 -10.41
CA PHE A 91 -1.90 1.98 -9.54
C PHE A 91 -0.87 2.60 -8.60
N VAL A 92 0.12 1.83 -8.12
CA VAL A 92 1.26 2.37 -7.36
C VAL A 92 2.07 3.33 -8.23
N LYS A 93 2.33 2.97 -9.50
CA LYS A 93 3.01 3.85 -10.45
C LYS A 93 2.28 5.17 -10.62
N ARG A 94 0.96 5.11 -10.84
CA ARG A 94 0.13 6.30 -11.04
C ARG A 94 0.12 7.18 -9.78
N ALA A 95 -0.04 6.58 -8.61
CA ALA A 95 -0.03 7.30 -7.34
C ALA A 95 1.33 8.02 -7.09
N ALA A 96 2.45 7.32 -7.31
CA ALA A 96 3.78 7.92 -7.19
C ALA A 96 4.00 9.07 -8.19
N TYR A 97 3.49 8.95 -9.42
CA TYR A 97 3.58 10.02 -10.41
C TYR A 97 2.76 11.25 -10.00
N GLN A 98 1.58 11.05 -9.42
CA GLN A 98 0.78 12.13 -8.84
C GLN A 98 1.48 12.82 -7.66
N GLN A 99 2.21 12.08 -6.82
CA GLN A 99 3.03 12.68 -5.77
C GLN A 99 4.18 13.53 -6.34
N ILE A 100 4.84 13.08 -7.40
CA ILE A 100 5.88 13.86 -8.09
C ILE A 100 5.29 15.16 -8.68
N GLU A 101 4.11 15.09 -9.29
CA GLU A 101 3.41 16.27 -9.81
C GLU A 101 3.01 17.23 -8.67
N THR A 102 2.56 16.69 -7.54
CA THR A 102 2.23 17.48 -6.33
C THR A 102 3.47 18.18 -5.76
N MET A 103 4.59 17.46 -5.67
CA MET A 103 5.89 18.01 -5.26
C MET A 103 6.31 19.18 -6.16
N GLN A 104 6.22 19.00 -7.48
CA GLN A 104 6.54 20.05 -8.45
C GLN A 104 5.66 21.29 -8.27
N ALA A 105 4.34 21.10 -8.16
CA ALA A 105 3.41 22.20 -7.97
C ALA A 105 3.62 22.94 -6.64
N ALA A 106 4.02 22.23 -5.58
CA ALA A 106 4.39 22.85 -4.31
C ALA A 106 5.66 23.70 -4.44
N GLU A 107 6.67 23.22 -5.16
CA GLU A 107 7.91 23.98 -5.43
C GLU A 107 7.61 25.26 -6.23
N GLU A 108 6.85 25.15 -7.32
CA GLU A 108 6.45 26.28 -8.17
C GLU A 108 5.62 27.32 -7.40
N ALA A 109 4.86 26.88 -6.39
CA ALA A 109 4.11 27.74 -5.48
C ALA A 109 4.94 28.33 -4.32
N GLY A 110 6.25 28.07 -4.27
CA GLY A 110 7.14 28.52 -3.20
C GLY A 110 6.94 27.79 -1.86
N ARG A 111 6.24 26.65 -1.85
CA ARG A 111 5.97 25.82 -0.66
C ARG A 111 7.08 24.77 -0.48
N SER A 112 8.33 25.23 -0.34
CA SER A 112 9.50 24.35 -0.33
C SER A 112 9.52 23.31 0.81
N ALA A 113 8.85 23.56 1.94
CA ALA A 113 8.74 22.57 3.02
C ALA A 113 7.89 21.36 2.63
N GLU A 114 6.76 21.61 1.96
CA GLU A 114 5.87 20.56 1.45
C GLU A 114 6.55 19.78 0.32
N SER A 115 7.15 20.49 -0.64
CA SER A 115 7.92 19.89 -1.74
C SER A 115 9.00 18.93 -1.20
N LYS A 116 9.82 19.36 -0.23
CA LYS A 116 10.85 18.51 0.39
C LYS A 116 10.25 17.28 1.09
N GLN A 117 9.16 17.45 1.84
CA GLN A 117 8.51 16.33 2.52
C GLN A 117 8.03 15.26 1.51
N VAL A 118 7.40 15.68 0.42
CA VAL A 118 6.92 14.76 -0.63
C VAL A 118 8.11 14.12 -1.34
N GLN A 119 9.17 14.87 -1.64
CA GLN A 119 10.39 14.32 -2.23
C GLN A 119 11.02 13.22 -1.35
N GLU A 120 11.10 13.44 -0.04
CA GLU A 120 11.61 12.44 0.90
C GLU A 120 10.75 11.17 0.92
N GLN A 121 9.42 11.30 0.86
CA GLN A 121 8.50 10.16 0.75
C GLN A 121 8.75 9.37 -0.53
N ILE A 122 8.84 10.05 -1.68
CA ILE A 122 9.12 9.42 -2.97
C ILE A 122 10.49 8.72 -2.95
N GLN A 123 11.52 9.32 -2.35
CA GLN A 123 12.84 8.70 -2.29
C GLN A 123 12.84 7.44 -1.42
N ARG A 124 12.13 7.45 -0.27
CA ARG A 124 11.94 6.24 0.54
C ARG A 124 11.22 5.15 -0.26
N LEU A 125 10.15 5.50 -0.98
CA LEU A 125 9.42 4.57 -1.84
C LEU A 125 10.35 3.94 -2.89
N ILE A 126 11.13 4.76 -3.61
CA ILE A 126 12.07 4.28 -4.63
C ILE A 126 13.06 3.29 -4.02
N ASN A 127 13.69 3.67 -2.90
CA ASN A 127 14.68 2.82 -2.23
C ASN A 127 14.06 1.48 -1.81
N THR A 128 12.86 1.50 -1.22
CA THR A 128 12.12 0.28 -0.83
C THR A 128 11.79 -0.61 -2.02
N LEU A 129 11.40 -0.02 -3.16
CA LEU A 129 11.04 -0.76 -4.37
C LEU A 129 12.26 -1.35 -5.09
N GLN A 130 13.39 -0.62 -5.09
CA GLN A 130 14.65 -1.04 -5.71
C GLN A 130 15.49 -1.99 -4.85
N ASP A 131 15.06 -2.28 -3.62
CA ASP A 131 15.74 -3.24 -2.77
C ASP A 131 15.82 -4.62 -3.46
N LYS A 132 17.00 -5.24 -3.41
CA LYS A 132 17.27 -6.55 -4.04
C LYS A 132 16.43 -7.68 -3.46
N ASN A 133 15.85 -7.48 -2.28
CA ASN A 133 14.89 -8.37 -1.63
C ASN A 133 13.45 -8.14 -2.08
N LYS A 134 13.22 -7.40 -3.18
CA LYS A 134 11.93 -7.34 -3.88
C LYS A 134 11.94 -8.19 -5.13
N VAL A 135 10.77 -8.68 -5.56
CA VAL A 135 10.57 -9.22 -6.91
C VAL A 135 10.95 -8.19 -7.99
N LEU A 136 11.46 -8.68 -9.11
CA LEU A 136 12.09 -7.86 -10.15
C LEU A 136 11.14 -6.78 -10.69
N LEU A 137 9.84 -7.09 -10.79
CA LEU A 137 8.86 -6.16 -11.31
C LEU A 137 8.70 -4.91 -10.42
N TYR A 138 8.81 -5.06 -9.09
CA TYR A 138 8.80 -3.90 -8.17
C TYR A 138 10.10 -3.09 -8.26
N GLN A 139 11.25 -3.73 -8.49
CA GLN A 139 12.51 -3.02 -8.74
C GLN A 139 12.44 -2.18 -10.02
N GLN A 140 11.81 -2.72 -11.07
CA GLN A 140 11.55 -2.01 -12.32
C GLN A 140 10.57 -0.84 -12.11
N LEU A 141 9.54 -1.03 -11.29
CA LEU A 141 8.64 0.05 -10.88
C LEU A 141 9.41 1.17 -10.18
N GLY A 142 10.24 0.85 -9.19
CA GLY A 142 11.09 1.83 -8.49
C GLY A 142 11.99 2.61 -9.44
N SER A 143 12.62 1.92 -10.40
CA SER A 143 13.41 2.56 -11.47
C SER A 143 12.59 3.49 -12.37
N GLY A 144 11.36 3.12 -12.68
CA GLY A 144 10.44 3.97 -13.45
C GLY A 144 10.05 5.25 -12.70
N ILE A 145 9.82 5.14 -11.39
CA ILE A 145 9.51 6.27 -10.51
C ILE A 145 10.73 7.19 -10.37
N GLN A 146 11.93 6.65 -10.12
CA GLN A 146 13.17 7.43 -10.07
C GLN A 146 13.38 8.22 -11.35
N LYS A 147 13.19 7.59 -12.52
CA LYS A 147 13.34 8.28 -13.81
C LYS A 147 12.37 9.47 -13.94
N LYS A 148 11.12 9.33 -13.49
CA LYS A 148 10.15 10.43 -13.51
C LYS A 148 10.53 11.53 -12.51
N LEU A 149 11.03 11.17 -11.33
CA LEU A 149 11.52 12.13 -10.33
C LEU A 149 12.68 12.95 -10.92
N ASP A 150 13.70 12.27 -11.46
CA ASP A 150 14.87 12.90 -12.06
C ASP A 150 14.49 13.87 -13.18
N GLN A 151 13.52 13.51 -14.02
CA GLN A 151 13.01 14.36 -15.10
C GLN A 151 12.42 15.68 -14.60
N VAL A 152 11.78 15.67 -13.43
CA VAL A 152 11.11 16.84 -12.86
C VAL A 152 12.10 17.68 -12.07
N THR A 153 13.05 17.05 -11.37
CA THR A 153 14.06 17.77 -10.58
C THR A 153 15.23 18.31 -11.41
N ALA A 154 15.55 17.71 -12.57
CA ALA A 154 16.61 18.20 -13.44
C ALA A 154 16.23 19.45 -14.24
N ASN A 155 14.94 19.79 -14.30
CA ASN A 155 14.41 20.96 -15.01
C ASN A 155 14.18 22.17 -14.08
N ASN A 156 14.50 22.05 -12.79
CA ASN A 156 14.44 23.11 -11.78
C ASN A 156 15.86 23.57 -11.41
#